data_AF-A0A0C2FF44-F1
#
_entry.id   AF-A0A0C2FF44-F1
#
_cell.length_a   1.000
_cell.length_b   1.000
_cell.length_c   1.000
_cell.angle_alpha   90.00
_cell.angle_beta   90.00
_cell.angle_gamma   90.00
#
_symmetry.space_group_name_H-M   'P 1'
#
loop_
_entity.id
_entity.type
_entity.pdbx_description
1 polymer ?
#
loop_
_entity_poly.entity_id
_entity_poly.type
_entity_poly.pdbx_seq_one_letter_code
_entity_poly.pdbx_strand_id
1 'polypeptide(L)'
;LGVHGMESRRCCKITRTECADGSVPKYVKRYYRPRGSDTCVPYHYPRCSQNEEMDEQPIQYEQNCQDLCFKGPEKRISPLFTLIDN
;
A
#
# COMPACT_ATOMS: atom_id res chain seq x y z
N LEU A 1 0.16 14.08 -10.12
CA LEU A 1 0.06 12.99 -9.12
C LEU A 1 0.84 13.37 -7.88
N GLY A 2 0.17 13.51 -6.73
CA GLY A 2 0.84 13.73 -5.44
C GLY A 2 1.16 12.39 -4.78
N VAL A 3 2.44 12.10 -4.54
CA VAL A 3 2.91 10.87 -3.88
C VAL A 3 3.38 11.26 -2.47
N HIS A 4 2.68 10.80 -1.43
CA HIS A 4 3.06 11.07 -0.04
C HIS A 4 3.48 9.77 0.67
N GLY A 5 4.80 9.54 0.83
CA GLY A 5 5.38 8.41 1.58
C GLY A 5 6.90 8.26 1.38
N MET A 6 7.55 7.36 2.14
CA MET A 6 9.00 7.12 2.12
C MET A 6 9.43 6.01 1.15
N GLU A 7 10.62 6.19 0.57
CA GLU A 7 11.52 5.28 -0.19
C GLU A 7 10.97 4.41 -1.34
N SER A 8 9.71 3.96 -1.32
CA SER A 8 9.07 3.22 -2.41
C SER A 8 7.71 3.82 -2.75
N ARG A 9 7.46 4.05 -4.05
CA ARG A 9 6.18 4.60 -4.54
C ARG A 9 4.98 3.78 -4.07
N ARG A 10 5.16 2.46 -3.92
CA ARG A 10 4.14 1.52 -3.44
C ARG A 10 3.71 1.74 -1.99
N CYS A 11 4.57 2.33 -1.16
CA CYS A 11 4.28 2.61 0.25
C CYS A 11 3.54 3.92 0.46
N CYS A 12 3.35 4.69 -0.60
CA CYS A 12 2.74 6.00 -0.56
C CYS A 12 1.24 5.91 -0.81
N LYS A 13 0.49 6.85 -0.24
CA LYS A 13 -0.92 7.04 -0.60
C LYS A 13 -0.99 7.64 -1.99
N ILE A 14 -1.77 7.01 -2.87
CA ILE A 14 -2.09 7.56 -4.18
C ILE A 14 -3.40 8.34 -4.09
N THR A 15 -3.40 9.54 -4.64
CA THR A 15 -4.58 10.42 -4.66
C THR A 15 -4.81 10.92 -6.08
N ARG A 16 -6.06 10.84 -6.54
CA ARG A 16 -6.58 11.49 -7.74
C ARG A 16 -8.09 11.61 -7.63
N THR A 17 -8.64 12.62 -8.28
CA THR A 17 -10.08 12.88 -8.38
C THR A 17 -10.64 12.52 -9.75
N GLU A 18 -9.76 12.35 -10.74
CA GLU A 18 -10.09 12.10 -12.13
C GLU A 18 -9.04 11.17 -12.74
N CYS A 19 -9.47 10.32 -13.67
CA CYS A 19 -8.62 9.45 -14.47
C CYS A 19 -8.06 10.19 -15.69
N ALA A 20 -7.05 9.64 -16.36
CA ALA A 20 -6.46 10.29 -17.55
C ALA A 20 -7.48 10.53 -18.69
N ASP A 21 -8.55 9.73 -18.73
CA ASP A 21 -9.66 9.82 -19.69
C ASP A 21 -10.78 10.80 -19.25
N GLY A 22 -10.61 11.51 -18.12
CA GLY A 22 -11.64 12.41 -17.58
C GLY A 22 -12.75 11.71 -16.77
N SER A 23 -12.71 10.38 -16.66
CA SER A 23 -13.68 9.62 -15.87
C SER A 23 -13.40 9.67 -14.36
N VAL A 24 -14.45 9.46 -13.55
CA VAL A 24 -14.33 9.38 -12.09
C VAL A 24 -13.78 8.00 -11.69
N PRO A 25 -12.73 7.92 -10.85
CA PRO A 25 -12.15 6.66 -10.42
C PRO A 25 -13.11 5.83 -9.56
N LYS A 26 -12.99 4.50 -9.64
CA LYS A 26 -13.64 3.57 -8.72
C LYS A 26 -12.79 3.41 -7.46
N TYR A 27 -13.40 3.57 -6.29
CA TYR A 27 -12.66 3.47 -5.03
C TYR A 27 -12.60 2.03 -4.51
N VAL A 28 -11.39 1.55 -4.24
CA VAL A 28 -11.16 0.22 -3.63
C VAL A 28 -10.24 0.34 -2.42
N LYS A 29 -10.39 -0.58 -1.46
CA LYS A 29 -9.56 -0.58 -0.24
C LYS A 29 -8.13 -1.03 -0.58
N ARG A 30 -7.14 -0.21 -0.21
CA ARG A 30 -5.70 -0.52 -0.29
C ARG A 30 -4.99 -0.03 0.96
N TYR A 31 -3.71 -0.37 1.10
CA TYR A 31 -2.88 -0.03 2.26
C TYR A 31 -1.66 0.80 1.85
N TYR A 32 -1.22 1.67 2.74
CA TYR A 32 0.00 2.47 2.60
C TYR A 32 0.61 2.73 3.98
N ARG A 33 1.86 3.20 4.02
CA ARG A 33 2.55 3.63 5.23
C ARG A 33 2.61 5.16 5.27
N PRO A 34 1.84 5.84 6.15
CA PRO A 34 2.02 7.26 6.38
C PRO A 34 3.44 7.56 6.84
N ARG A 35 3.98 8.71 6.43
CA ARG A 35 5.33 9.13 6.84
C ARG A 35 5.40 9.25 8.36
N GLY A 36 6.39 8.60 8.98
CA GLY A 36 6.56 8.57 10.43
C GLY A 36 5.57 7.68 11.18
N SER A 37 4.73 6.90 10.47
CA SER A 37 3.88 5.90 11.11
C SER A 37 4.63 4.58 11.28
N ASP A 38 4.42 3.95 12.44
CA ASP A 38 4.82 2.59 12.76
C ASP A 38 3.80 1.54 12.27
N THR A 39 2.75 1.97 11.57
CA THR A 39 1.66 1.10 11.11
C THR A 39 1.22 1.42 9.68
N CYS A 40 0.74 0.39 8.97
CA CYS A 40 0.01 0.53 7.73
C CYS A 40 -1.44 0.93 7.96
N VAL A 41 -1.97 1.78 7.10
CA VAL A 41 -3.34 2.31 7.23
C VAL A 41 -4.14 2.01 5.97
N PRO A 42 -5.40 1.56 6.08
CA PRO A 42 -6.27 1.40 4.93
C PRO A 42 -6.69 2.75 4.36
N TYR A 43 -6.82 2.85 3.04
CA TYR A 43 -7.37 4.01 2.35
C TYR A 43 -8.17 3.61 1.10
N HIS A 44 -8.96 4.56 0.60
CA HIS A 44 -9.69 4.44 -0.65
C HIS A 44 -8.78 4.79 -1.82
N TYR A 45 -8.23 3.77 -2.47
CA TYR A 45 -7.43 3.92 -3.68
C TYR A 45 -8.33 4.23 -4.88
N PRO A 46 -8.08 5.34 -5.59
CA PRO A 46 -8.83 5.74 -6.78
C PRO A 46 -8.41 4.93 -8.02
N ARG A 47 -9.03 3.78 -8.24
CA ARG A 47 -8.75 2.89 -9.36
C ARG A 47 -9.37 3.41 -10.65
N CYS A 48 -8.53 3.67 -11.65
CA CYS A 48 -8.95 4.05 -13.00
C CYS A 48 -9.00 2.84 -13.92
N SER A 49 -7.84 2.34 -14.33
CA SER A 49 -7.70 1.21 -15.25
C SER A 49 -6.92 0.06 -14.63
N GLN A 50 -7.10 -1.16 -15.17
CA GLN A 50 -6.26 -2.29 -14.77
C GLN A 50 -4.78 -2.03 -15.09
N ASN A 51 -4.47 -1.40 -16.22
CA ASN A 51 -3.09 -1.08 -16.61
C ASN A 51 -2.43 -0.10 -15.63
N GLU A 52 -3.14 0.97 -15.22
CA GLU A 52 -2.64 1.90 -14.20
C GLU A 52 -2.45 1.20 -12.86
N GLU A 53 -3.39 0.36 -12.43
CA GLU A 53 -3.24 -0.44 -11.21
C GLU A 53 -2.05 -1.41 -11.26
N MET A 54 -1.72 -1.95 -12.44
CA MET A 54 -0.54 -2.80 -12.65
C MET A 54 0.78 -2.03 -12.62
N ASP A 55 0.80 -0.77 -13.07
CA ASP A 55 1.98 0.12 -12.98
C ASP A 55 2.20 0.60 -11.53
N GLU A 56 1.13 1.08 -10.91
CA GLU A 56 1.16 1.68 -9.58
C GLU A 56 1.31 0.64 -8.46
N GLN A 57 0.88 -0.60 -8.73
CA GLN A 57 0.93 -1.76 -7.83
C GLN A 57 0.51 -1.43 -6.39
N PRO A 58 -0.69 -0.89 -6.15
CA PRO A 58 -1.14 -0.55 -4.80
C PRO A 58 -1.24 -1.80 -3.92
N ILE A 59 -0.95 -1.65 -2.63
CA ILE A 59 -0.86 -2.79 -1.71
C ILE A 59 -2.26 -3.24 -1.29
N GLN A 60 -2.62 -4.49 -1.59
CA GLN A 60 -3.95 -5.03 -1.33
C GLN A 60 -4.19 -5.40 0.14
N TYR A 61 -3.19 -5.96 0.80
CA TYR A 61 -3.30 -6.50 2.15
C TYR A 61 -2.36 -5.77 3.12
N GLU A 62 -2.80 -5.63 4.37
CA GLU A 62 -2.02 -4.98 5.43
C GLU A 62 -0.67 -5.66 5.66
N GLN A 63 -0.66 -7.00 5.66
CA GLN A 63 0.55 -7.79 5.87
C GLN A 63 1.62 -7.53 4.80
N ASN A 64 1.22 -7.40 3.54
CA ASN A 64 2.14 -7.00 2.46
C ASN A 64 2.66 -5.58 2.67
N CYS A 65 1.86 -4.67 3.22
CA CYS A 65 2.31 -3.32 3.52
C CYS A 65 3.35 -3.32 4.65
N GLN A 66 3.13 -4.13 5.70
CA GLN A 66 4.11 -4.33 6.76
C GLN A 66 5.43 -4.91 6.21
N ASP A 67 5.33 -5.89 5.30
CA ASP A 67 6.51 -6.52 4.72
C ASP A 67 7.30 -5.60 3.77
N LEU A 68 6.60 -4.84 2.92
CA LEU A 68 7.19 -3.98 1.89
C LEU A 68 7.67 -2.62 2.42
N CYS A 69 6.99 -2.07 3.42
CA CYS A 69 7.17 -0.67 3.83
C CYS A 69 7.92 -0.47 5.15
N PHE A 70 8.27 -1.55 5.85
CA PHE A 70 9.03 -1.52 7.09
C PHE A 70 10.34 -2.29 6.94
N LYS A 71 11.44 -1.73 7.45
CA LYS A 71 12.76 -2.38 7.40
C LYS A 71 13.03 -3.07 8.73
N GLY A 72 13.64 -4.26 8.68
CA GLY A 72 14.20 -5.04 9.81
C GLY A 72 13.65 -4.71 11.21
N PRO A 73 14.28 -3.78 11.96
CA PRO A 73 13.90 -3.46 13.33
C PRO A 73 12.49 -2.89 13.50
N GLU A 74 11.87 -2.35 12.45
CA GLU A 74 10.50 -1.83 12.45
C GLU A 74 9.44 -2.89 12.09
N LYS A 75 9.85 -4.04 11.52
CA LYS A 75 8.90 -5.12 11.23
C LYS A 75 8.43 -5.68 12.57
N ARG A 76 7.20 -5.34 12.98
CA ARG A 76 6.51 -6.11 14.01
C ARG A 76 6.28 -7.50 13.44
N ILE A 77 7.19 -8.41 13.76
CA ILE A 77 7.09 -9.82 13.43
C ILE A 77 5.85 -10.32 14.18
N SER A 78 4.70 -10.36 13.52
CA SER A 78 3.63 -11.24 13.98
C SER A 78 4.25 -12.63 13.97
N PRO A 79 4.32 -13.33 15.13
CA PRO A 79 5.00 -14.62 15.19
C PRO A 79 4.33 -15.54 14.17
N LEU A 80 5.03 -15.81 13.08
CA LEU A 80 4.71 -16.92 12.21
C LEU A 80 4.84 -18.15 13.08
N PHE A 81 3.75 -18.90 13.17
CA PHE A 81 3.64 -20.20 13.83
C PHE A 81 4.99 -20.91 13.88
N THR A 82 5.50 -21.12 15.10
CA THR A 82 6.61 -22.01 15.37
C THR A 82 6.18 -23.42 14.97
N LEU A 83 6.44 -23.81 13.72
CA LEU A 83 6.52 -25.22 13.35
C LEU A 83 7.76 -25.78 14.05
N ILE A 84 7.55 -26.31 15.25
CA ILE A 84 8.45 -27.25 15.90
C ILE A 84 8.40 -28.51 15.02
N ASP A 85 9.41 -28.68 14.17
CA ASP A 85 9.67 -29.96 13.52
C ASP A 85 10.54 -30.80 14.48
N ASN A 86 10.07 -32.01 14.75
CA ASN A 86 10.67 -32.98 15.68
C ASN A 86 11.94 -33.60 15.11
#